data_AF-A0A2E2YT89-F1
#
_entry.id   AF-A0A2E2YT89-F1
#
_cell.length_a   1.000
_cell.length_b   1.000
_cell.length_c   1.000
_cell.angle_alpha   90.00
_cell.angle_beta   90.00
_cell.angle_gamma   90.00
#
_symmetry.space_group_name_H-M   'P 1'
#
loop_
_entity.id
_entity.type
_entity.pdbx_description
1 polymer ?
#
loop_
_entity_poly.entity_id
_entity_poly.type
_entity_poly.pdbx_seq_one_letter_code
_entity_poly.pdbx_strand_id
1 'polypeptide(L)'
;MFVELTDWIAASELRSWVIHMLSNFSFLPPVIQSIHIVSMCVIVGSVGFLSLRLVGIAVPTQSVSEMLQRLSPWFLCALPVSGLSGMVFVVARPARYFFNPVVGVKTVLFVIGVVLAVFIYLWDRSRNGFWDQKGTNVVVIRLIGYFSIVVWLGVILSGRWIAYVDYLFWPGAA
;
A
#
# COMPACT_ATOMS: atom_id res chain seq x y z
N MET A 1 -8.70 23.87 -1.45
CA MET A 1 -8.90 22.41 -1.33
C MET A 1 -8.12 21.75 -0.18
N PHE A 2 -6.79 21.55 -0.23
CA PHE A 2 -6.08 20.83 0.88
C PHE A 2 -6.08 21.59 2.22
N VAL A 3 -6.01 22.93 2.19
CA VAL A 3 -6.11 23.78 3.38
C VAL A 3 -7.49 23.63 4.04
N GLU A 4 -8.56 23.87 3.28
CA GLU A 4 -9.96 23.74 3.77
C GLU A 4 -10.27 22.33 4.30
N LEU A 5 -9.80 21.28 3.62
CA LEU A 5 -9.97 19.90 4.09
C LEU A 5 -9.21 19.66 5.40
N THR A 6 -8.00 20.18 5.52
CA THR A 6 -7.20 20.08 6.74
C THR A 6 -7.90 20.77 7.90
N ASP A 7 -8.45 21.97 7.67
CA ASP A 7 -9.17 22.74 8.68
C ASP A 7 -10.48 22.06 9.07
N TRP A 8 -11.20 21.48 8.11
CA TRP A 8 -12.42 20.72 8.37
C TRP A 8 -12.14 19.48 9.24
N ILE A 9 -11.12 18.69 8.92
CA ILE A 9 -10.70 17.56 9.77
C ILE A 9 -10.21 18.08 11.13
N ALA A 10 -9.51 19.21 11.16
CA ALA A 10 -9.00 19.81 12.38
C ALA A 10 -10.10 20.22 13.37
N ALA A 11 -11.23 20.70 12.86
CA ALA A 11 -12.39 21.09 13.65
C ALA A 11 -13.33 19.91 14.00
N SER A 12 -13.13 18.73 13.42
CA SER A 12 -14.04 17.60 13.59
C SER A 12 -13.99 16.96 14.99
N GLU A 13 -15.15 16.54 15.50
CA GLU A 13 -15.25 15.77 16.75
C GLU A 13 -14.48 14.44 16.68
N LEU A 14 -14.42 13.84 15.48
CA LEU A 14 -13.66 12.63 15.22
C LEU A 14 -12.18 12.83 15.54
N ARG A 15 -11.57 13.95 15.12
CA ARG A 15 -10.17 14.24 15.44
C ARG A 15 -9.96 14.36 16.95
N SER A 16 -10.83 15.07 17.66
CA SER A 16 -10.75 15.23 19.11
C SER A 16 -10.79 13.88 19.82
N TRP A 17 -11.70 12.99 19.41
CA TRP A 17 -11.79 11.63 19.92
C TRP A 17 -10.53 10.81 19.64
N VAL A 18 -10.00 10.86 18.40
CA VAL A 18 -8.77 10.16 18.03
C VAL A 18 -7.59 10.65 18.86
N ILE A 19 -7.40 11.97 19.00
CA ILE A 19 -6.30 12.53 19.80
C ILE A 19 -6.43 12.10 21.26
N HIS A 20 -7.63 12.20 21.84
CA HIS A 20 -7.90 11.79 23.21
C HIS A 20 -7.54 10.31 23.45
N MET A 21 -7.97 9.41 22.55
CA MET A 21 -7.62 7.98 22.64
C MET A 21 -6.11 7.76 22.57
N LEU A 22 -5.43 8.37 21.58
CA LEU A 22 -3.99 8.21 21.38
C LEU A 22 -3.16 8.82 22.52
N SER A 23 -3.64 9.87 23.19
CA SER A 23 -2.94 10.50 24.32
C SER A 23 -3.17 9.78 25.65
N ASN A 24 -4.36 9.22 25.88
CA ASN A 24 -4.67 8.52 27.13
C ASN A 24 -4.03 7.13 27.21
N PHE A 25 -3.87 6.45 26.08
CA PHE A 25 -3.28 5.12 26.01
C PHE A 25 -1.98 5.15 25.23
N SER A 26 -0.86 5.30 25.93
CA SER A 26 0.48 5.42 25.33
C SER A 26 0.89 4.24 24.44
N PHE A 27 0.28 3.06 24.62
CA PHE A 27 0.52 1.88 23.79
C PHE A 27 -0.27 1.87 22.47
N LEU A 28 -1.32 2.70 22.31
CA LEU A 28 -2.15 2.67 21.09
C LEU A 28 -1.38 3.10 19.83
N PRO A 29 -0.62 4.21 19.82
CA PRO A 29 0.17 4.58 18.64
C PRO A 29 1.07 3.44 18.11
N PRO A 30 1.92 2.77 18.93
CA PRO A 30 2.74 1.67 18.43
C PRO A 30 1.93 0.44 18.01
N VAL A 31 0.81 0.12 18.67
CA VAL A 31 -0.06 -1.01 18.26
C VAL A 31 -0.72 -0.75 16.91
N ILE A 32 -1.32 0.43 16.71
CA ILE A 32 -1.97 0.80 15.45
C ILE A 32 -0.94 0.85 14.32
N GLN A 33 0.25 1.39 14.59
CA GLN A 33 1.35 1.40 13.64
C GLN A 33 1.83 -0.01 13.29
N SER A 34 1.84 -0.94 14.25
CA SER A 34 2.18 -2.35 14.03
C SER A 34 1.13 -3.04 13.15
N ILE A 35 -0.16 -2.82 13.41
CA ILE A 35 -1.26 -3.32 12.57
C ILE A 35 -1.12 -2.79 11.13
N HIS A 36 -0.79 -1.51 10.97
CA HIS A 36 -0.54 -0.92 9.65
C HIS A 36 0.63 -1.59 8.92
N ILE A 37 1.73 -1.88 9.62
CA ILE A 37 2.90 -2.54 9.03
C ILE A 37 2.60 -4.00 8.68
N VAL A 38 1.96 -4.75 9.58
CA VAL A 38 1.60 -6.16 9.35
C VAL A 38 0.65 -6.29 8.16
N SER A 39 -0.39 -5.44 8.08
CA SER A 39 -1.27 -5.43 6.90
C SER A 39 -0.52 -5.10 5.62
N MET A 40 0.43 -4.17 5.67
CA MET A 40 1.30 -3.89 4.52
C MET A 40 2.17 -5.09 4.13
N CYS A 41 2.69 -5.85 5.10
CA CYS A 41 3.41 -7.11 4.83
C CYS A 41 2.50 -8.15 4.17
N VAL A 42 1.23 -8.26 4.57
CA VAL A 42 0.26 -9.17 3.92
C VAL A 42 -0.02 -8.74 2.48
N ILE A 43 -0.25 -7.44 2.25
CA ILE A 43 -0.45 -6.87 0.91
C ILE A 43 0.76 -7.19 0.02
N VAL A 44 1.95 -6.78 0.45
CA VAL A 44 3.20 -6.92 -0.32
C VAL A 44 3.61 -8.38 -0.45
N GLY A 45 3.42 -9.21 0.56
CA GLY A 45 3.66 -10.65 0.48
C GLY A 45 2.78 -11.29 -0.59
N SER A 46 1.49 -10.98 -0.59
CA SER A 46 0.53 -11.54 -1.55
C SER A 46 0.88 -11.17 -3.00
N VAL A 47 1.05 -9.89 -3.30
CA VAL A 47 1.38 -9.43 -4.66
C VAL A 47 2.84 -9.67 -5.02
N GLY A 48 3.74 -9.68 -4.04
CA GLY A 48 5.17 -9.86 -4.23
C GLY A 48 5.51 -11.28 -4.65
N PHE A 49 4.96 -12.30 -3.98
CA PHE A 49 5.12 -13.69 -4.40
C PHE A 49 4.58 -13.93 -5.81
N LEU A 50 3.40 -13.37 -6.12
CA LEU A 50 2.85 -13.41 -7.47
C LEU A 50 3.79 -12.73 -8.48
N SER A 51 4.30 -11.56 -8.16
CA SER A 51 5.19 -10.80 -9.06
C SER A 51 6.50 -11.54 -9.31
N LEU A 52 7.11 -12.15 -8.29
CA LEU A 52 8.29 -12.99 -8.43
C LEU A 52 8.02 -14.23 -9.29
N ARG A 53 6.80 -14.78 -9.22
CA ARG A 53 6.34 -15.86 -10.11
C ARG A 53 6.18 -15.40 -11.56
N LEU A 54 5.64 -14.20 -11.80
CA LEU A 54 5.53 -13.61 -13.15
C LEU A 54 6.91 -13.36 -13.75
N VAL A 55 7.87 -12.90 -12.95
CA VAL A 55 9.27 -12.72 -13.38
C VAL A 55 9.94 -14.08 -13.65
N GLY A 56 9.56 -15.12 -12.93
CA GLY A 56 10.11 -16.48 -13.04
C GLY A 56 11.24 -16.77 -12.05
N ILE A 57 11.35 -16.00 -10.97
CA ILE A 57 12.37 -16.17 -9.93
C ILE A 57 11.88 -17.12 -8.81
N ALA A 58 10.58 -17.08 -8.49
CA ALA A 58 10.01 -17.88 -7.41
C ALA A 58 8.90 -18.81 -7.91
N VAL A 59 8.77 -19.97 -7.25
CA VAL A 59 7.69 -20.96 -7.43
C VAL A 59 7.32 -21.28 -8.89
N PRO A 60 8.29 -21.53 -9.79
CA PRO A 60 8.06 -21.64 -11.24
C PRO A 60 7.10 -22.78 -11.64
N THR A 61 6.91 -23.77 -10.77
CA THR A 61 6.00 -24.91 -10.98
C THR A 61 4.55 -24.61 -10.62
N GLN A 62 4.27 -23.50 -9.92
CA GLN A 62 2.92 -23.13 -9.53
C GLN A 62 2.20 -22.38 -10.65
N SER A 63 0.90 -22.62 -10.80
CA SER A 63 0.04 -21.87 -11.72
C SER A 63 -0.14 -20.43 -11.21
N VAL A 64 -0.06 -19.45 -12.11
CA VAL A 64 -0.35 -18.06 -11.78
C VAL A 64 -1.81 -17.90 -11.35
N SER A 65 -2.72 -18.57 -12.05
CA SER A 65 -4.16 -18.56 -11.77
C SER A 65 -4.47 -19.11 -10.37
N GLU A 66 -3.83 -20.22 -9.99
CA GLU A 66 -3.98 -20.80 -8.65
C GLU A 66 -3.45 -19.86 -7.56
N MET A 67 -2.28 -19.26 -7.77
CA MET A 67 -1.74 -18.27 -6.84
C MET A 67 -2.67 -17.05 -6.68
N LEU A 68 -3.24 -16.55 -7.78
CA LEU A 68 -4.20 -15.45 -7.76
C LEU A 68 -5.43 -15.78 -6.92
N GLN A 69 -6.00 -16.99 -7.06
CA GLN A 69 -7.15 -17.41 -6.26
C GLN A 69 -6.81 -17.50 -4.76
N ARG A 70 -5.62 -18.00 -4.42
CA ARG A 70 -5.20 -18.17 -3.02
C ARG A 70 -4.78 -16.86 -2.35
N LEU A 71 -4.13 -15.95 -3.09
CA LEU A 71 -3.54 -14.73 -2.55
C LEU A 71 -4.47 -13.52 -2.60
N SER A 72 -5.44 -13.49 -3.53
CA SER A 72 -6.38 -12.36 -3.65
C SER A 72 -7.22 -12.08 -2.39
N PRO A 73 -7.72 -13.06 -1.62
CA PRO A 73 -8.47 -12.77 -0.40
C PRO A 73 -7.60 -12.08 0.66
N TRP A 74 -6.36 -12.53 0.82
CA TRP A 74 -5.39 -11.91 1.75
C TRP A 74 -5.07 -10.47 1.36
N PHE A 75 -4.82 -10.25 0.06
CA PHE A 75 -4.60 -8.92 -0.48
C PHE A 75 -5.81 -8.00 -0.20
N LEU A 76 -7.01 -8.42 -0.60
CA LEU A 76 -8.23 -7.62 -0.49
C LEU A 76 -8.62 -7.34 0.96
N CYS A 77 -8.50 -8.31 1.87
CA CYS A 77 -8.78 -8.12 3.29
C CYS A 77 -7.75 -7.21 3.99
N ALA A 78 -6.49 -7.20 3.53
CA ALA A 78 -5.45 -6.37 4.13
C ALA A 78 -5.53 -4.89 3.71
N LEU A 79 -6.12 -4.58 2.53
CA LEU A 79 -6.33 -3.20 2.07
C LEU A 79 -7.12 -2.33 3.07
N PRO A 80 -8.33 -2.69 3.54
CA PRO A 80 -9.06 -1.88 4.49
C PRO A 80 -8.33 -1.80 5.83
N VAL A 81 -7.67 -2.87 6.29
CA VAL A 81 -6.90 -2.83 7.54
C VAL A 81 -5.75 -1.82 7.44
N SER A 82 -5.01 -1.83 6.33
CA SER A 82 -3.92 -0.88 6.10
C SER A 82 -4.43 0.55 5.95
N GLY A 83 -5.52 0.75 5.20
CA GLY A 83 -6.14 2.06 4.99
C GLY A 83 -6.68 2.67 6.29
N LEU A 84 -7.47 1.91 7.05
CA LEU A 84 -8.07 2.38 8.30
C LEU A 84 -7.02 2.66 9.37
N SER A 85 -6.05 1.76 9.57
CA SER A 85 -4.96 1.98 10.53
C SER A 85 -4.08 3.19 10.18
N GLY A 86 -3.84 3.45 8.88
CA GLY A 86 -3.14 4.65 8.43
C GLY A 86 -3.96 5.92 8.61
N MET A 87 -5.28 5.85 8.36
CA MET A 87 -6.18 6.99 8.44
C MET A 87 -6.26 7.57 9.86
N VAL A 88 -6.11 6.74 10.89
CA VAL A 88 -6.02 7.21 12.29
C VAL A 88 -4.96 8.32 12.44
N PHE A 89 -3.78 8.13 11.86
CA PHE A 89 -2.70 9.12 11.96
C PHE A 89 -2.94 10.35 11.09
N VAL A 90 -3.57 10.18 9.92
CA VAL A 90 -3.97 11.29 9.05
C VAL A 90 -4.98 12.19 9.77
N VAL A 91 -6.00 11.60 10.40
CA VAL A 91 -7.01 12.34 11.18
C VAL A 91 -6.38 13.01 12.40
N ALA A 92 -5.44 12.35 13.08
CA ALA A 92 -4.77 12.93 14.25
C ALA A 92 -3.90 14.15 13.90
N ARG A 93 -3.26 14.17 12.71
CA ARG A 93 -2.33 15.22 12.28
C ARG A 93 -2.47 15.55 10.78
N PRO A 94 -3.62 16.08 10.32
CA PRO A 94 -3.93 16.19 8.88
C PRO A 94 -2.93 17.04 8.11
N ALA A 95 -2.50 18.17 8.67
CA ALA A 95 -1.50 19.05 8.04
C ALA A 95 -0.18 18.32 7.76
N ARG A 96 0.28 17.45 8.67
CA ARG A 96 1.53 16.69 8.51
C ARG A 96 1.48 15.73 7.32
N TYR A 97 0.30 15.21 6.99
CA TYR A 97 0.17 14.23 5.92
C TYR A 97 -0.25 14.85 4.58
N PHE A 98 -1.14 15.83 4.56
CA PHE A 98 -1.59 16.45 3.30
C PHE A 98 -0.55 17.35 2.65
N PHE A 99 0.27 18.05 3.45
CA PHE A 99 1.33 18.92 2.91
C PHE A 99 2.67 18.19 2.70
N ASN A 100 2.72 16.89 2.98
CA ASN A 100 3.92 16.08 2.77
C ASN A 100 3.91 15.47 1.35
N PRO A 101 4.82 15.89 0.45
CA PRO A 101 4.83 15.40 -0.94
C PRO A 101 5.06 13.89 -1.04
N VAL A 102 5.79 13.30 -0.07
CA VAL A 102 6.06 11.85 -0.02
C VAL A 102 4.77 11.06 0.22
N VAL A 103 3.79 11.62 0.94
CA VAL A 103 2.47 10.99 1.11
C VAL A 103 1.73 10.94 -0.23
N GLY A 104 1.83 11.99 -1.04
CA GLY A 104 1.29 12.02 -2.41
C GLY A 104 1.89 10.91 -3.27
N VAL A 105 3.22 10.81 -3.31
CA VAL A 105 3.95 9.74 -4.03
C VAL A 105 3.52 8.36 -3.55
N LYS A 106 3.50 8.14 -2.22
CA LYS A 106 3.06 6.87 -1.62
C LYS A 106 1.66 6.50 -2.06
N THR A 107 0.73 7.45 -2.02
CA THR A 107 -0.68 7.22 -2.36
C THR A 107 -0.85 6.89 -3.84
N VAL A 108 -0.17 7.61 -4.73
CA VAL A 108 -0.22 7.33 -6.17
C VAL A 108 0.35 5.95 -6.49
N LEU A 109 1.52 5.61 -5.94
CA LEU A 109 2.12 4.28 -6.12
C LEU A 109 1.22 3.18 -5.56
N PHE A 110 0.60 3.41 -4.39
CA PHE A 110 -0.33 2.46 -3.79
C PHE A 110 -1.54 2.22 -4.69
N VAL A 111 -2.16 3.29 -5.21
CA VAL A 111 -3.31 3.17 -6.14
C VAL A 111 -2.89 2.43 -7.41
N ILE A 112 -1.74 2.76 -8.01
CA ILE A 112 -1.20 2.06 -9.18
C ILE A 112 -1.01 0.56 -8.86
N GLY A 113 -0.40 0.22 -7.72
CA GLY A 113 -0.17 -1.16 -7.31
C GLY A 113 -1.46 -1.94 -7.09
N VAL A 114 -2.48 -1.31 -6.48
CA VAL A 114 -3.80 -1.90 -6.29
C VAL A 114 -4.51 -2.11 -7.61
N VAL A 115 -4.57 -1.09 -8.47
CA VAL A 115 -5.19 -1.17 -9.80
C VAL A 115 -4.52 -2.27 -10.63
N LEU A 116 -3.19 -2.34 -10.62
CA LEU A 116 -2.45 -3.38 -11.33
C LEU A 116 -2.79 -4.78 -10.79
N ALA A 117 -2.79 -4.98 -9.47
CA ALA A 117 -3.11 -6.28 -8.87
C ALA A 117 -4.55 -6.73 -9.20
N VAL A 118 -5.51 -5.81 -9.09
CA VAL A 118 -6.92 -6.07 -9.45
C VAL A 118 -7.07 -6.34 -10.94
N PHE A 119 -6.37 -5.59 -11.80
CA PHE A 119 -6.35 -5.83 -13.24
C PHE A 119 -5.84 -7.23 -13.56
N ILE A 120 -4.70 -7.65 -12.99
CA ILE A 120 -4.14 -9.00 -13.21
C ILE A 120 -5.15 -10.08 -12.81
N TYR A 121 -5.81 -9.91 -11.66
CA TYR A 121 -6.83 -10.85 -11.16
C TYR A 121 -8.06 -10.92 -12.07
N LEU A 122 -8.64 -9.77 -12.44
CA LEU A 122 -9.83 -9.72 -13.29
C LEU A 122 -9.55 -10.22 -14.70
N TRP A 123 -8.36 -9.91 -15.24
CA TRP A 123 -7.95 -10.37 -16.56
C TRP A 123 -7.79 -11.88 -16.61
N ASP A 124 -7.21 -12.48 -15.56
CA ASP A 124 -7.10 -13.93 -15.41
C ASP A 124 -8.47 -14.60 -15.40
N ARG A 125 -9.38 -14.07 -14.56
CA ARG A 125 -10.74 -14.58 -14.40
C ARG A 125 -11.57 -14.45 -15.68
N SER A 126 -11.43 -13.34 -16.41
CA SER A 126 -12.19 -13.10 -17.64
C SER A 126 -11.76 -13.98 -18.81
N ARG A 127 -10.55 -14.55 -18.77
CA ARG A 127 -9.96 -15.28 -19.90
C ARG A 127 -9.58 -16.71 -19.55
N ASN A 128 -10.14 -17.26 -18.47
CA ASN A 128 -9.90 -18.63 -18.00
C ASN A 128 -8.41 -18.99 -17.90
N GLY A 129 -7.68 -18.27 -17.04
CA GLY A 129 -6.28 -18.59 -16.76
C GLY A 129 -5.29 -18.06 -17.80
N PHE A 130 -5.52 -16.84 -18.31
CA PHE A 130 -4.72 -16.23 -19.39
C PHE A 130 -3.20 -16.29 -19.15
N TRP A 131 -2.79 -16.11 -17.89
CA TRP A 131 -1.38 -16.06 -17.54
C TRP A 131 -0.68 -17.42 -17.64
N ASP A 132 -1.43 -18.52 -17.68
CA ASP A 132 -0.93 -19.89 -17.81
C ASP A 132 -1.09 -20.46 -19.23
N GLN A 133 -1.69 -19.72 -20.17
CA GLN A 133 -1.95 -20.19 -21.54
C GLN A 133 -0.68 -20.29 -22.40
N LYS A 134 -0.61 -21.34 -23.22
CA LYS A 134 0.44 -21.51 -24.24
C LYS A 134 0.26 -20.45 -25.33
N GLY A 135 1.22 -19.53 -25.45
CA GLY A 135 1.21 -18.43 -26.42
C GLY A 135 1.23 -17.03 -25.82
N THR A 136 1.07 -16.91 -24.49
CA THR A 136 1.18 -15.61 -23.82
C THR A 136 2.61 -15.08 -23.88
N ASN A 137 2.77 -13.78 -24.16
CA ASN A 137 4.08 -13.16 -24.33
C ASN A 137 4.82 -13.09 -22.98
N VAL A 138 5.80 -13.97 -22.80
CA VAL A 138 6.61 -14.10 -21.58
C VAL A 138 7.34 -12.79 -21.23
N VAL A 139 7.78 -12.01 -22.22
CA VAL A 139 8.47 -10.74 -21.96
C VAL A 139 7.52 -9.74 -21.30
N VAL A 140 6.28 -9.64 -21.81
CA VAL A 140 5.27 -8.75 -21.23
C VAL A 140 4.91 -9.17 -19.81
N ILE A 141 4.74 -10.48 -19.55
CA ILE A 141 4.48 -11.01 -18.20
C ILE A 141 5.58 -10.59 -17.22
N ARG A 142 6.84 -10.77 -17.62
CA ARG A 142 7.98 -10.42 -16.77
C ARG A 142 8.05 -8.92 -16.50
N LEU A 143 7.80 -8.08 -17.51
CA LEU A 143 7.77 -6.62 -17.36
C LEU A 143 6.70 -6.18 -16.36
N ILE A 144 5.50 -6.78 -16.42
CA ILE A 144 4.43 -6.53 -15.44
C ILE A 144 4.89 -6.91 -14.03
N GLY A 145 5.54 -8.07 -13.87
CA GLY A 145 6.10 -8.53 -12.61
C GLY A 145 7.15 -7.57 -12.03
N TYR A 146 8.11 -7.13 -12.85
CA TYR A 146 9.12 -6.15 -12.44
C TYR A 146 8.50 -4.81 -12.07
N PHE A 147 7.56 -4.31 -12.87
CA PHE A 147 6.86 -3.06 -12.60
C PHE A 147 6.11 -3.12 -11.26
N SER A 148 5.38 -4.21 -11.01
CA SER A 148 4.71 -4.45 -9.73
C SER A 148 5.69 -4.41 -8.55
N ILE A 149 6.84 -5.09 -8.66
CA ILE A 149 7.87 -5.07 -7.62
C ILE A 149 8.36 -3.65 -7.34
N VAL A 150 8.71 -2.90 -8.39
CA VAL A 150 9.19 -1.50 -8.25
C VAL A 150 8.14 -0.63 -7.58
N VAL A 151 6.87 -0.75 -7.98
CA VAL A 151 5.76 0.01 -7.40
C VAL A 151 5.64 -0.28 -5.90
N TRP A 152 5.55 -1.55 -5.50
CA TRP A 152 5.37 -1.93 -4.09
C TRP A 152 6.59 -1.59 -3.22
N LEU A 153 7.82 -1.73 -3.76
CA LEU A 153 9.02 -1.24 -3.09
C LEU A 153 8.95 0.27 -2.87
N GLY A 154 8.52 1.03 -3.87
CA GLY A 154 8.30 2.48 -3.74
C GLY A 154 7.28 2.84 -2.66
N VAL A 155 6.18 2.08 -2.52
CA VAL A 155 5.20 2.29 -1.43
C VAL A 155 5.82 2.04 -0.05
N ILE A 156 6.64 1.00 0.10
CA ILE A 156 7.33 0.71 1.38
C ILE A 156 8.33 1.81 1.71
N LEU A 157 9.21 2.15 0.77
CA LEU A 157 10.28 3.12 0.96
C LEU A 157 9.71 4.50 1.29
N SER A 158 8.71 4.96 0.54
CA SER A 158 7.99 6.21 0.83
C SER A 158 7.36 6.20 2.23
N GLY A 159 6.85 5.05 2.69
CA GLY A 159 6.34 4.88 4.06
C GLY A 159 7.35 5.17 5.17
N ARG A 160 8.65 5.00 4.93
CA ARG A 160 9.72 5.42 5.86
C ARG A 160 10.12 6.87 5.64
N TRP A 161 10.20 7.30 4.39
CA TRP A 161 10.56 8.67 4.05
C TRP A 161 9.54 9.73 4.51
N ILE A 162 8.26 9.38 4.69
CA ILE A 162 7.27 10.29 5.30
C ILE A 162 7.74 10.84 6.65
N ALA A 163 8.45 10.03 7.45
CA ALA A 163 8.97 10.45 8.75
C ALA A 163 10.21 11.35 8.64
N TYR A 164 10.90 11.33 7.48
CA TYR A 164 12.16 12.03 7.25
C TYR A 164 12.06 13.15 6.21
N VAL A 165 10.86 13.48 5.76
CA VAL A 165 10.62 14.56 4.79
C VAL A 165 11.26 15.87 5.26
N ASP A 166 11.20 16.13 6.56
CA ASP A 166 11.76 17.34 7.16
C ASP A 166 13.29 17.39 6.96
N TYR A 167 14.00 16.26 6.97
CA TYR A 167 15.44 16.21 6.67
C TYR A 167 15.76 16.38 5.17
N LEU A 168 14.80 16.03 4.29
CA LEU A 168 14.98 16.13 2.83
C LEU A 168 14.72 17.55 2.32
N PHE A 169 13.83 18.29 2.98
CA PHE A 169 13.34 19.58 2.49
C PHE A 169 13.61 20.75 3.46
N TRP A 170 14.26 20.53 4.62
CA TRP A 170 14.68 21.59 5.55
C TRP A 170 16.18 21.56 5.90
N PRO A 171 16.97 22.57 5.48
CA PRO A 171 18.28 22.86 6.04
C PRO A 171 18.15 23.81 7.24
N GLY A 172 18.14 23.30 8.48
CA GLY A 172 18.40 24.12 9.68
C GLY A 172 17.43 24.04 10.85
N ALA A 173 17.22 22.85 11.44
CA ALA A 173 16.64 22.74 12.79
C ALA A 173 17.15 21.46 13.47
N ALA A 174 18.43 21.52 13.88
CA ALA A 174 18.96 20.77 15.01
C ALA A 174 19.15 21.77 16.16
#